data_AF-A0A2N9MYU1-F1
#
_entry.id   AF-A0A2N9MYU1-F1
#
_cell.length_a   1.000
_cell.length_b   1.000
_cell.length_c   1.000
_cell.angle_alpha   90.00
_cell.angle_beta   90.00
_cell.angle_gamma   90.00
#
_symmetry.space_group_name_H-M   'P 1'
#
loop_
_entity.id
_entity.type
_entity.pdbx_description
1 polymer ?
#
loop_
_entity_poly.entity_id
_entity_poly.type
_entity_poly.pdbx_seq_one_letter_code
_entity_poly.pdbx_strand_id
1 'polypeptide(L)'
;MFAEATDPEQKTERDPRAFNAYRHGLTGQVMIMTPDDEAAYTAHCQGFHQALAPEGAVEKSLAQSIADDQWRLARSAAIDLTRFSMGMSEPDKYFAHHQEIDAAFAQAVTWASEAKNLDLMSLYEGRAQRRVERNMKMLKQLQADRKAALDQIVEDATMLAQYAASQGEPYDVERDFPPEALPPQFGFSLPKIALLATHNCRLADAKKHFPAAKQAFRQAA
;
A
#
# COMPACT_ATOMS: atom_id res chain seq x y z
N MET A 1 42.28 -16.28 -20.43
CA MET A 1 41.46 -17.11 -21.33
C MET A 1 40.92 -18.22 -20.46
N PHE A 2 39.61 -18.40 -20.27
CA PHE A 2 38.58 -18.57 -21.28
C PHE A 2 37.27 -17.89 -20.86
N ALA A 3 36.65 -17.19 -21.81
CA ALA A 3 35.27 -16.75 -21.72
C ALA A 3 34.36 -17.97 -21.92
N GLU A 4 33.48 -18.22 -20.97
CA GLU A 4 32.44 -19.23 -21.09
C GLU A 4 31.42 -18.73 -22.12
N ALA A 5 31.32 -19.43 -23.25
CA ALA A 5 30.42 -19.09 -24.33
C ALA A 5 28.98 -19.34 -23.88
N THR A 6 28.22 -18.27 -23.68
CA THR A 6 26.75 -18.35 -23.65
C THR A 6 26.28 -18.90 -25.00
N ASP A 7 25.71 -20.09 -24.97
CA ASP A 7 25.02 -20.71 -26.11
C ASP A 7 24.03 -19.71 -26.73
N PRO A 8 23.92 -19.62 -28.07
CA PRO A 8 22.95 -18.74 -28.70
C PRO A 8 21.55 -19.22 -28.32
N GLU A 9 20.86 -18.41 -27.54
CA GLU A 9 19.46 -18.58 -27.14
C GLU A 9 18.64 -19.00 -28.37
N GLN A 10 18.23 -20.27 -28.41
CA GLN A 10 17.30 -20.76 -29.43
C GLN A 10 16.05 -19.90 -29.31
N LYS A 11 15.87 -18.97 -30.26
CA LYS A 11 14.62 -18.23 -30.47
C LYS A 11 13.53 -19.26 -30.77
N THR A 12 12.93 -19.80 -29.72
CA THR A 12 11.67 -20.51 -29.82
C THR A 12 10.68 -19.53 -30.42
N GLU A 13 10.13 -19.87 -31.59
CA GLU A 13 9.08 -19.06 -32.21
C GLU A 13 7.93 -18.96 -31.21
N ARG A 14 7.75 -17.74 -30.69
CA ARG A 14 6.79 -17.44 -29.64
C ARG A 14 5.39 -17.64 -30.24
N ASP A 15 4.56 -18.45 -29.61
CA ASP A 15 3.21 -18.74 -30.11
C ASP A 15 2.47 -17.42 -30.39
N PRO A 16 2.02 -17.15 -31.64
CA PRO A 16 1.30 -15.93 -31.97
C PRO A 16 0.01 -15.74 -31.16
N ARG A 17 -0.53 -16.80 -30.54
CA ARG A 17 -1.69 -16.73 -29.63
C ARG A 17 -1.35 -16.23 -28.23
N ALA A 18 -0.08 -16.21 -27.83
CA ALA A 18 0.35 -15.80 -26.49
C ALA A 18 -0.07 -14.36 -26.14
N PHE A 19 -0.29 -13.50 -27.15
CA PHE A 19 -0.73 -12.12 -26.98
C PHE A 19 -2.22 -11.89 -27.24
N ASN A 20 -2.99 -12.89 -27.67
CA ASN A 20 -4.44 -12.72 -27.92
C ASN A 20 -5.23 -12.44 -26.62
N ALA A 21 -4.68 -12.82 -25.46
CA ALA A 21 -5.23 -12.46 -24.15
C ALA A 21 -4.79 -11.07 -23.67
N TYR A 22 -3.77 -10.47 -24.31
CA TYR A 22 -3.21 -9.17 -23.94
C TYR A 22 -3.94 -8.06 -24.71
N ARG A 23 -4.95 -7.45 -24.10
CA ARG A 23 -5.73 -6.38 -24.74
C ARG A 23 -5.11 -4.99 -24.57
N HIS A 24 -4.79 -4.62 -23.33
CA HIS A 24 -4.33 -3.27 -22.98
C HIS A 24 -3.31 -3.28 -21.81
N GLY A 25 -2.91 -4.44 -21.30
CA GLY A 25 -1.91 -4.59 -20.23
C GLY A 25 -2.31 -4.10 -18.84
N LEU A 26 -3.39 -3.32 -18.71
CA LEU A 26 -3.80 -2.69 -17.44
C LEU A 26 -4.24 -3.69 -16.36
N THR A 27 -4.85 -4.81 -16.76
CA THR A 27 -5.40 -5.81 -15.82
C THR A 27 -4.73 -7.17 -15.93
N GLY A 28 -3.62 -7.29 -16.66
CA GLY A 28 -2.89 -8.54 -16.79
C GLY A 28 -2.28 -8.99 -15.46
N GLN A 29 -2.08 -10.30 -15.31
CA GLN A 29 -1.23 -10.85 -14.23
C GLN A 29 0.26 -10.60 -14.50
N VAL A 30 0.64 -10.57 -15.79
CA VAL A 30 2.01 -10.28 -16.23
C VAL A 30 2.07 -8.81 -16.65
N MET A 31 2.91 -8.04 -15.97
CA MET A 31 3.26 -6.68 -16.39
C MET A 31 4.49 -6.74 -17.29
N ILE A 32 4.34 -6.22 -18.51
CA ILE A 32 5.46 -6.04 -19.44
C ILE A 32 5.93 -4.60 -19.25
N MET A 33 7.17 -4.44 -18.80
CA MET A 33 7.79 -3.16 -18.43
C MET A 33 9.18 -3.05 -19.06
N THR A 34 9.60 -1.82 -19.35
CA THR A 34 11.02 -1.52 -19.58
C THR A 34 11.79 -1.61 -18.24
N PRO A 35 13.13 -1.74 -18.25
CA PRO A 35 13.89 -1.74 -17.01
C PRO A 35 13.67 -0.48 -16.15
N ASP A 36 13.52 0.68 -16.79
CA ASP A 36 13.27 1.95 -16.09
C ASP A 36 11.86 1.97 -15.46
N ASP A 37 10.85 1.48 -16.19
CA ASP A 37 9.48 1.35 -15.66
C ASP A 37 9.41 0.36 -14.49
N GLU A 38 10.15 -0.74 -14.55
CA GLU A 38 10.21 -1.74 -13.48
C GLU A 38 10.85 -1.16 -12.21
N ALA A 39 11.92 -0.38 -12.36
CA ALA A 39 12.55 0.33 -11.25
C ALA A 39 11.57 1.34 -10.62
N ALA A 40 10.86 2.11 -11.44
CA ALA A 40 9.86 3.07 -10.98
C ALA A 40 8.68 2.39 -10.26
N TYR A 41 8.18 1.29 -10.82
CA TYR A 41 7.12 0.48 -10.22
C TYR A 41 7.56 -0.09 -8.87
N THR A 42 8.77 -0.64 -8.80
CA THR A 42 9.33 -1.20 -7.57
C THR A 42 9.47 -0.12 -6.49
N ALA A 43 10.00 1.06 -6.85
CA ALA A 43 10.10 2.20 -5.94
C ALA A 43 8.73 2.67 -5.43
N HIS A 44 7.73 2.71 -6.32
CA HIS A 44 6.34 3.03 -5.96
C HIS A 44 5.77 2.03 -4.95
N CYS A 45 5.87 0.72 -5.22
CA CYS A 45 5.39 -0.31 -4.30
C CYS A 45 6.11 -0.22 -2.95
N GLN A 46 7.43 -0.04 -2.94
CA GLN A 46 8.19 0.15 -1.71
C GLN A 46 7.71 1.36 -0.91
N GLY A 47 7.44 2.49 -1.56
CA GLY A 47 6.89 3.68 -0.91
C GLY A 47 5.54 3.40 -0.23
N PHE A 48 4.65 2.66 -0.89
CA PHE A 48 3.37 2.25 -0.29
C PHE A 48 3.54 1.31 0.89
N HIS A 49 4.43 0.31 0.80
CA HIS A 49 4.72 -0.58 1.93
C HIS A 49 5.33 0.18 3.12
N GLN A 50 6.23 1.13 2.87
CA GLN A 50 6.81 1.96 3.92
C GLN A 50 5.75 2.85 4.60
N ALA A 51 4.90 3.51 3.81
CA ALA A 51 3.89 4.42 4.33
C ALA A 51 2.76 3.69 5.08
N LEU A 52 2.37 2.51 4.61
CA LEU A 52 1.30 1.71 5.24
C LEU A 52 1.80 0.85 6.40
N ALA A 53 3.12 0.60 6.47
CA ALA A 53 3.77 -0.24 7.48
C ALA A 53 3.02 -1.56 7.78
N PRO A 54 2.70 -2.38 6.76
CA PRO A 54 1.94 -3.60 6.96
C PRO A 54 2.74 -4.66 7.72
N GLU A 55 2.08 -5.34 8.65
CA GLU A 55 2.66 -6.46 9.41
C GLU A 55 1.95 -7.79 9.07
N GLY A 56 2.74 -8.86 8.94
CA GLY A 56 2.21 -10.18 8.55
C GLY A 56 1.84 -10.28 7.06
N ALA A 57 1.52 -11.49 6.61
CA ALA A 57 1.29 -11.78 5.19
C ALA A 57 0.01 -11.12 4.65
N VAL A 58 -1.04 -11.06 5.46
CA VAL A 58 -2.36 -10.52 5.04
C VAL A 58 -2.29 -9.01 4.82
N GLU A 59 -1.75 -8.25 5.77
CA GLU A 59 -1.59 -6.80 5.60
C GLU A 59 -0.65 -6.50 4.42
N LYS A 60 0.45 -7.26 4.26
CA LYS A 60 1.39 -7.09 3.13
C LYS A 60 0.73 -7.34 1.78
N SER A 61 -0.13 -8.35 1.68
CA SER A 61 -0.91 -8.63 0.47
C SER A 61 -1.88 -7.49 0.14
N LEU A 62 -2.58 -6.95 1.14
CA LEU A 62 -3.45 -5.79 0.97
C LEU A 62 -2.67 -4.54 0.54
N ALA A 63 -1.54 -4.26 1.19
CA ALA A 63 -0.67 -3.13 0.84
C ALA A 63 -0.14 -3.24 -0.59
N GLN A 64 0.29 -4.43 -1.01
CA GLN A 64 0.70 -4.67 -2.40
C GLN A 64 -0.46 -4.41 -3.36
N SER A 65 -1.64 -4.98 -3.11
CA SER A 65 -2.80 -4.77 -3.98
C SER A 65 -3.22 -3.29 -4.09
N ILE A 66 -3.09 -2.53 -3.00
CA ILE A 66 -3.31 -1.08 -3.01
C ILE A 66 -2.29 -0.39 -3.92
N ALA A 67 -1.00 -0.71 -3.76
CA ALA A 67 0.07 -0.15 -4.57
C ALA A 67 -0.14 -0.45 -6.06
N ASP A 68 -0.46 -1.71 -6.40
CA ASP A 68 -0.68 -2.17 -7.78
C ASP A 68 -1.84 -1.43 -8.43
N ASP A 69 -2.97 -1.29 -7.72
CA ASP A 69 -4.13 -0.60 -8.26
C ASP A 69 -3.90 0.91 -8.40
N GLN A 70 -3.14 1.52 -7.48
CA GLN A 70 -2.74 2.93 -7.62
C GLN A 70 -1.80 3.14 -8.81
N TRP A 71 -0.87 2.22 -9.05
CA TRP A 71 -0.02 2.25 -10.23
C TRP A 71 -0.83 2.12 -11.51
N ARG A 72 -1.84 1.23 -11.53
CA ARG A 72 -2.75 1.06 -12.66
C ARG A 72 -3.57 2.34 -12.92
N LEU A 73 -4.04 3.02 -11.89
CA LEU A 73 -4.75 4.30 -12.02
C LEU A 73 -3.84 5.39 -12.61
N ALA A 74 -2.61 5.53 -12.11
CA ALA A 74 -1.65 6.48 -12.66
C ALA A 74 -1.31 6.19 -14.14
N ARG A 75 -1.13 4.90 -14.47
CA ARG A 75 -0.86 4.47 -15.85
C ARG A 75 -2.06 4.68 -16.76
N SER A 76 -3.29 4.51 -16.26
CA SER A 76 -4.52 4.80 -16.99
C SER A 76 -4.54 6.26 -17.46
N ALA A 77 -4.35 7.19 -16.54
CA ALA A 77 -4.29 8.62 -16.85
C ALA A 77 -3.16 8.96 -17.84
N ALA A 78 -2.00 8.32 -17.72
CA ALA A 78 -0.89 8.51 -18.65
C ALA A 78 -1.21 8.00 -20.08
N ILE A 79 -1.91 6.87 -20.19
CA ILE A 79 -2.34 6.32 -21.48
C ILE A 79 -3.32 7.29 -22.14
N ASP A 80 -4.31 7.80 -21.41
CA ASP A 80 -5.29 8.75 -21.94
C ASP A 80 -4.61 10.01 -22.48
N LEU A 81 -3.71 10.60 -21.69
CA LEU A 81 -2.95 11.78 -22.12
C LEU A 81 -2.10 11.50 -23.38
N THR A 82 -1.47 10.33 -23.44
CA THR A 82 -0.66 9.92 -24.60
C THR A 82 -1.54 9.75 -25.84
N ARG A 83 -2.75 9.21 -25.70
CA ARG A 83 -3.70 9.06 -26.82
C ARG A 83 -4.18 10.40 -27.36
N PHE A 84 -4.50 11.35 -26.49
CA PHE A 84 -4.80 12.72 -26.93
C PHE A 84 -3.63 13.37 -27.63
N SER A 85 -2.41 13.20 -27.11
CA SER A 85 -1.19 13.75 -27.73
C SER A 85 -0.93 13.16 -29.12
N MET A 86 -1.18 11.86 -29.30
CA MET A 86 -1.07 11.19 -30.60
C MET A 86 -2.09 11.75 -31.60
N GLY A 87 -3.37 11.81 -31.22
CA GLY A 87 -4.42 12.33 -32.12
C GLY A 87 -4.24 13.81 -32.47
N MET A 88 -3.73 14.60 -31.53
CA MET A 88 -3.35 16.01 -31.74
C MET A 88 -2.12 16.19 -32.66
N SER A 89 -1.34 15.12 -32.87
CA SER A 89 -0.20 15.12 -33.79
C SER A 89 -0.59 14.66 -35.20
N GLU A 90 -1.81 14.16 -35.40
CA GLU A 90 -2.32 13.81 -36.72
C GLU A 90 -2.69 15.07 -37.52
N PRO A 91 -2.64 15.03 -38.86
CA PRO A 91 -3.10 16.14 -39.69
C PRO A 91 -4.57 16.49 -39.39
N ASP A 92 -4.84 17.79 -39.28
CA ASP A 92 -6.20 18.29 -39.02
C ASP A 92 -7.19 17.83 -40.09
N LYS A 93 -8.35 17.36 -39.64
CA LYS A 93 -9.47 16.97 -40.53
C LYS A 93 -10.40 18.14 -40.85
N TYR A 94 -10.43 19.15 -39.99
CA TYR A 94 -11.27 20.33 -40.10
C TYR A 94 -10.40 21.57 -39.90
N PHE A 95 -10.63 22.61 -40.70
CA PHE A 95 -9.84 23.84 -40.68
C PHE A 95 -10.78 25.04 -40.52
N ALA A 96 -10.70 25.70 -39.37
CA ALA A 96 -11.31 26.99 -39.07
C ALA A 96 -10.39 28.18 -39.37
N HIS A 97 -9.12 27.92 -39.71
CA HIS A 97 -8.07 28.92 -39.91
C HIS A 97 -7.84 29.78 -38.65
N HIS A 98 -8.00 29.17 -37.48
CA HIS A 98 -7.73 29.78 -36.19
C HIS A 98 -7.15 28.71 -35.27
N GLN A 99 -5.90 28.91 -34.86
CA GLN A 99 -5.09 27.90 -34.17
C GLN A 99 -5.80 27.23 -33.00
N GLU A 100 -6.46 28.00 -32.13
CA GLU A 100 -7.17 27.45 -30.97
C GLU A 100 -8.41 26.64 -31.35
N ILE A 101 -9.10 27.03 -32.43
CA ILE A 101 -10.31 26.33 -32.91
C ILE A 101 -9.89 25.04 -33.61
N ASP A 102 -8.82 25.08 -34.39
CA ASP A 102 -8.24 23.91 -35.06
C ASP A 102 -7.76 22.88 -34.03
N ALA A 103 -7.07 23.32 -32.97
CA ALA A 103 -6.69 22.45 -31.85
C ALA A 103 -7.90 21.83 -31.13
N ALA A 104 -8.97 22.61 -30.91
CA ALA A 104 -10.20 22.10 -30.30
C ALA A 104 -10.89 21.06 -31.20
N PHE A 105 -10.87 21.24 -32.53
CA PHE A 105 -11.37 20.24 -33.48
C PHE A 105 -10.54 18.97 -33.47
N ALA A 106 -9.21 19.06 -33.43
CA ALA A 106 -8.34 17.89 -33.31
C ALA A 106 -8.64 17.09 -32.02
N GLN A 107 -8.85 17.77 -30.89
CA GLN A 107 -9.27 17.12 -29.64
C GLN A 107 -10.63 16.44 -29.76
N ALA A 108 -11.63 17.13 -30.32
CA ALA A 108 -12.97 16.58 -30.49
C ALA A 108 -13.00 15.35 -31.42
N VAL A 109 -12.21 15.39 -32.51
CA VAL A 109 -12.04 14.25 -33.42
C VAL A 109 -11.38 13.08 -32.69
N THR A 110 -10.31 13.35 -31.93
CA THR A 110 -9.59 12.32 -31.17
C THR A 110 -10.51 11.66 -30.14
N TRP A 111 -11.27 12.47 -29.39
CA TRP A 111 -12.28 11.99 -28.46
C TRP A 111 -13.31 11.08 -29.15
N ALA A 112 -13.88 11.53 -30.28
CA ALA A 112 -14.87 10.76 -31.01
C ALA A 112 -14.31 9.43 -31.54
N SER A 113 -13.05 9.39 -31.98
CA SER A 113 -12.40 8.16 -32.44
C SER A 113 -12.01 7.21 -31.31
N GLU A 114 -11.65 7.73 -30.14
CA GLU A 114 -11.19 6.93 -28.99
C GLU A 114 -12.30 6.67 -27.95
N ALA A 115 -13.53 7.16 -28.17
CA ALA A 115 -14.64 7.10 -27.21
C ALA A 115 -14.83 5.70 -26.58
N LYS A 116 -14.79 4.64 -27.39
CA LYS A 116 -14.93 3.25 -26.91
C LYS A 116 -13.78 2.83 -25.97
N ASN A 117 -12.57 3.28 -26.23
CA ASN A 117 -11.41 2.99 -25.39
C ASN A 117 -11.49 3.80 -24.09
N LEU A 118 -11.88 5.07 -24.16
CA LEU A 118 -12.09 5.92 -22.99
C LEU A 118 -13.20 5.36 -22.07
N ASP A 119 -14.32 4.89 -22.63
CA ASP A 119 -15.38 4.21 -21.86
C ASP A 119 -14.84 2.97 -21.13
N LEU A 120 -14.02 2.18 -21.83
CA LEU A 120 -13.42 0.98 -21.26
C LEU A 120 -12.42 1.32 -20.14
N MET A 121 -11.62 2.36 -20.33
CA MET A 121 -10.67 2.86 -19.33
C MET A 121 -11.40 3.36 -18.08
N SER A 122 -12.44 4.18 -18.24
CA SER A 122 -13.30 4.66 -17.15
C SER A 122 -13.88 3.50 -16.31
N LEU A 123 -14.32 2.42 -16.96
CA LEU A 123 -14.78 1.22 -16.26
C LEU A 123 -13.67 0.54 -15.45
N TYR A 124 -12.44 0.48 -15.97
CA TYR A 124 -11.32 -0.11 -15.25
C TYR A 124 -10.85 0.75 -14.09
N GLU A 125 -10.78 2.07 -14.27
CA GLU A 125 -10.48 3.03 -13.22
C GLU A 125 -11.49 2.91 -12.08
N GLY A 126 -12.79 2.95 -12.40
CA GLY A 126 -13.85 2.80 -11.41
C GLY A 126 -13.80 1.45 -10.67
N ARG A 127 -13.30 0.38 -11.29
CA ARG A 127 -13.07 -0.91 -10.60
C ARG A 127 -11.82 -0.88 -9.73
N ALA A 128 -10.73 -0.29 -10.20
CA ALA A 128 -9.47 -0.17 -9.46
C ALA A 128 -9.65 0.74 -8.23
N GLN A 129 -10.28 1.90 -8.39
CA GLN A 129 -10.59 2.81 -7.29
C GLN A 129 -11.44 2.13 -6.20
N ARG A 130 -12.49 1.40 -6.59
CA ARG A 130 -13.31 0.62 -5.64
C ARG A 130 -12.55 -0.53 -4.97
N ARG A 131 -11.50 -1.09 -5.59
CA ARG A 131 -10.63 -2.08 -4.92
C ARG A 131 -9.70 -1.38 -3.93
N VAL A 132 -9.06 -0.27 -4.33
CA VAL A 132 -8.21 0.55 -3.45
C VAL A 132 -8.98 0.95 -2.19
N GLU A 133 -10.18 1.51 -2.33
CA GLU A 133 -11.02 1.94 -1.20
C GLU A 133 -11.34 0.79 -0.25
N ARG A 134 -11.77 -0.36 -0.78
CA ARG A 134 -12.10 -1.55 0.02
C ARG A 134 -10.87 -2.14 0.72
N ASN A 135 -9.76 -2.28 0.00
CA ASN A 135 -8.53 -2.84 0.55
C ASN A 135 -7.92 -1.91 1.61
N MET A 136 -7.97 -0.59 1.39
CA MET A 136 -7.54 0.40 2.38
C MET A 136 -8.39 0.33 3.65
N LYS A 137 -9.72 0.19 3.51
CA LYS A 137 -10.60 -0.01 4.67
C LYS A 137 -10.29 -1.29 5.43
N MET A 138 -10.10 -2.41 4.72
CA MET A 138 -9.75 -3.69 5.32
C MET A 138 -8.41 -3.62 6.06
N LEU A 139 -7.40 -3.01 5.44
CA LEU A 139 -6.07 -2.85 6.02
C LEU A 139 -6.13 -2.01 7.31
N LYS A 140 -6.81 -0.87 7.27
CA LYS A 140 -6.98 -0.02 8.45
C LYS A 140 -7.71 -0.75 9.58
N GLN A 141 -8.70 -1.57 9.26
CA GLN A 141 -9.40 -2.38 10.26
C GLN A 141 -8.46 -3.40 10.89
N LEU A 142 -7.73 -4.19 10.09
CA LEU A 142 -6.77 -5.18 10.59
C LEU A 142 -5.68 -4.54 11.47
N GLN A 143 -5.17 -3.37 11.06
CA GLN A 143 -4.19 -2.63 11.85
C GLN A 143 -4.76 -2.11 13.16
N ALA A 144 -6.01 -1.63 13.16
CA ALA A 144 -6.70 -1.21 14.37
C ALA A 144 -6.92 -2.40 15.32
N ASP A 145 -7.38 -3.54 14.80
CA ASP A 145 -7.60 -4.77 15.57
C ASP A 145 -6.28 -5.29 16.16
N ARG A 146 -5.20 -5.29 15.37
CA ARG A 146 -3.86 -5.68 15.81
C ARG A 146 -3.34 -4.77 16.91
N LYS A 147 -3.50 -3.45 16.76
CA LYS A 147 -3.07 -2.48 17.76
C LYS A 147 -3.86 -2.63 19.06
N ALA A 148 -5.18 -2.77 18.98
CA ALA A 148 -6.03 -2.98 20.14
C ALA A 148 -5.67 -4.28 20.88
N ALA A 149 -5.44 -5.38 20.15
CA ALA A 149 -4.97 -6.62 20.73
C ALA A 149 -3.60 -6.49 21.41
N LEU A 150 -2.65 -5.78 20.78
CA LEU A 150 -1.36 -5.50 21.40
C LEU A 150 -1.50 -4.66 22.68
N ASP A 151 -2.32 -3.61 22.64
CA ASP A 151 -2.54 -2.73 23.79
C ASP A 151 -3.11 -3.52 24.98
N GLN A 152 -4.07 -4.41 24.74
CA GLN A 152 -4.61 -5.30 25.78
C GLN A 152 -3.54 -6.24 26.36
N ILE A 153 -2.77 -6.90 25.50
CA ILE A 153 -1.68 -7.81 25.94
C ILE A 153 -0.64 -7.06 26.76
N VAL A 154 -0.29 -5.85 26.35
CA VAL A 154 0.67 -5.00 27.07
C VAL A 154 0.09 -4.55 28.41
N GLU A 155 -1.20 -4.25 28.49
CA GLU A 155 -1.88 -3.93 29.75
C GLU A 155 -1.84 -5.12 30.72
N ASP A 156 -2.22 -6.31 30.25
CA ASP A 156 -2.17 -7.55 31.02
C ASP A 156 -0.74 -7.84 31.49
N ALA A 157 0.25 -7.72 30.60
CA ALA A 157 1.66 -7.89 30.93
C ALA A 157 2.16 -6.86 31.96
N THR A 158 1.70 -5.61 31.85
CA THR A 158 2.02 -4.56 32.83
C THR A 158 1.45 -4.91 34.20
N MET A 159 0.21 -5.41 34.26
CA MET A 159 -0.44 -5.79 35.50
C MET A 159 0.27 -6.98 36.16
N LEU A 160 0.61 -8.01 35.39
CA LEU A 160 1.36 -9.18 35.88
C LEU A 160 2.76 -8.78 36.37
N ALA A 161 3.45 -7.89 35.66
CA ALA A 161 4.75 -7.39 36.07
C ALA A 161 4.68 -6.60 37.40
N GLN A 162 3.66 -5.76 37.58
CA GLN A 162 3.43 -5.04 38.83
C GLN A 162 3.10 -6.00 39.98
N TYR A 163 2.31 -7.03 39.70
CA TYR A 163 1.96 -8.05 40.69
C TYR A 163 3.21 -8.84 41.12
N ALA A 164 4.02 -9.34 40.18
CA ALA A 164 5.28 -10.01 40.48
C ALA A 164 6.21 -9.13 41.34
N ALA A 165 6.36 -7.85 40.98
CA ALA A 165 7.13 -6.90 41.77
C ALA A 165 6.59 -6.72 43.19
N SER A 166 5.26 -6.71 43.39
CA SER A 166 4.63 -6.62 44.71
C SER A 166 4.90 -7.85 45.59
N GLN A 167 5.12 -9.01 44.97
CA GLN A 167 5.47 -10.26 45.65
C GLN A 167 6.99 -10.42 45.82
N GLY A 168 7.80 -9.49 45.29
CA GLY A 168 9.26 -9.59 45.29
C GLY A 168 9.80 -10.64 44.30
N GLU A 169 9.01 -11.03 43.31
CA GLU A 169 9.37 -12.01 42.29
C GLU A 169 9.76 -11.33 40.95
N PRO A 170 10.65 -11.94 40.15
CA PRO A 170 10.93 -11.47 38.80
C PRO A 170 9.75 -11.77 37.87
N TYR A 171 9.41 -10.81 37.01
CA TYR A 171 8.45 -11.00 35.92
C TYR A 171 9.11 -11.74 34.75
N ASP A 172 8.43 -12.78 34.24
CA ASP A 172 8.85 -13.56 33.07
C ASP A 172 7.74 -13.58 32.02
N VAL A 173 7.99 -12.92 30.88
CA VAL A 173 7.02 -12.79 29.79
C VAL A 173 6.74 -14.12 29.09
N GLU A 174 7.72 -15.01 29.01
CA GLU A 174 7.59 -16.28 28.27
C GLU A 174 6.67 -17.25 29.03
N ARG A 175 6.73 -17.22 30.36
CA ARG A 175 5.86 -18.00 31.24
C ARG A 175 4.41 -17.53 31.15
N ASP A 176 4.20 -16.21 31.13
CA ASP A 176 2.88 -15.61 31.27
C ASP A 176 2.17 -15.42 29.91
N PHE A 177 2.92 -15.36 28.81
CA PHE A 177 2.39 -15.29 27.43
C PHE A 177 2.98 -16.38 26.53
N PRO A 178 2.67 -17.66 26.77
CA PRO A 178 3.00 -18.71 25.84
C PRO A 178 2.27 -18.49 24.50
N PRO A 179 2.72 -19.09 23.38
CA PRO A 179 2.11 -18.89 22.05
C PRO A 179 0.59 -19.10 22.02
N GLU A 180 0.05 -20.00 22.85
CA GLU A 180 -1.37 -20.30 22.95
C GLU A 180 -2.19 -19.19 23.64
N ALA A 181 -1.54 -18.35 24.46
CA ALA A 181 -2.17 -17.21 25.12
C ALA A 181 -2.23 -15.96 24.24
N LEU A 182 -1.46 -15.93 23.14
CA LEU A 182 -1.45 -14.83 22.19
C LEU A 182 -2.49 -15.06 21.08
N PRO A 183 -3.14 -13.99 20.58
CA PRO A 183 -4.03 -14.09 19.43
C PRO A 183 -3.29 -14.67 18.20
N PRO A 184 -3.66 -15.88 17.71
CA PRO A 184 -2.90 -16.58 16.67
C PRO A 184 -2.90 -15.85 15.33
N GLN A 185 -3.85 -14.94 15.11
CA GLN A 185 -3.94 -14.13 13.91
C GLN A 185 -2.84 -13.06 13.81
N PHE A 186 -2.14 -12.72 14.90
CA PHE A 186 -1.12 -11.69 14.93
C PHE A 186 0.22 -12.23 15.44
N GLY A 187 1.31 -11.96 14.71
CA GLY A 187 2.66 -12.36 15.08
C GLY A 187 3.30 -11.40 16.09
N PHE A 188 2.79 -11.38 17.33
CA PHE A 188 3.36 -10.52 18.37
C PHE A 188 4.75 -10.97 18.82
N SER A 189 5.61 -10.01 19.17
CA SER A 189 6.96 -10.25 19.67
C SER A 189 6.97 -10.17 21.19
N LEU A 190 7.34 -11.26 21.86
CA LEU A 190 7.47 -11.33 23.32
C LEU A 190 8.47 -10.30 23.88
N PRO A 191 9.68 -10.12 23.28
CA PRO A 191 10.58 -9.04 23.69
C PRO A 191 9.95 -7.63 23.60
N LYS A 192 9.12 -7.39 22.58
CA LYS A 192 8.41 -6.11 22.41
C LYS A 192 7.36 -5.92 23.50
N ILE A 193 6.59 -6.95 23.83
CA ILE A 193 5.60 -6.93 24.92
C ILE A 193 6.30 -6.63 26.25
N ALA A 194 7.37 -7.35 26.59
CA ALA A 194 8.13 -7.15 27.81
C ALA A 194 8.73 -5.74 27.93
N LEU A 195 9.26 -5.20 26.82
CA LEU A 195 9.77 -3.83 26.77
C LEU A 195 8.68 -2.80 27.04
N LEU A 196 7.51 -2.96 26.42
CA LEU A 196 6.38 -2.03 26.60
C LEU A 196 5.79 -2.11 28.02
N ALA A 197 5.67 -3.32 28.58
CA ALA A 197 5.24 -3.50 29.97
C ALA A 197 6.22 -2.82 30.94
N THR A 198 7.53 -3.03 30.74
CA THR A 198 8.59 -2.37 31.52
C THR A 198 8.52 -0.84 31.41
N HIS A 199 8.33 -0.33 30.19
CA HIS A 199 8.15 1.09 29.94
C HIS A 199 6.93 1.64 30.71
N ASN A 200 5.79 0.95 30.67
CA ASN A 200 4.57 1.36 31.35
C ASN A 200 4.71 1.37 32.87
N CYS A 201 5.38 0.35 33.45
CA CYS A 201 5.71 0.33 34.88
C CYS A 201 6.56 1.54 35.27
N ARG A 202 7.64 1.82 34.53
CA ARG A 202 8.50 2.99 34.76
C ARG A 202 7.75 4.30 34.62
N LEU A 203 6.88 4.40 33.64
CA LEU A 203 6.04 5.59 33.43
C LEU A 203 5.07 5.79 34.60
N ALA A 204 4.47 4.72 35.10
CA ALA A 204 3.58 4.75 36.26
C ALA A 204 4.35 5.21 37.52
N ASP A 205 5.55 4.72 37.74
CA ASP A 205 6.39 5.14 38.86
C ASP A 205 6.84 6.60 38.73
N ALA A 206 7.25 7.03 37.52
CA ALA A 206 7.56 8.43 37.25
C ALA A 206 6.36 9.36 37.54
N LYS A 207 5.14 8.96 37.15
CA LYS A 207 3.91 9.71 37.45
C LYS A 207 3.62 9.83 38.95
N LYS A 208 4.02 8.86 39.78
CA LYS A 208 3.92 8.95 41.24
C LYS A 208 4.90 10.00 41.80
N HIS A 209 6.10 10.09 41.23
CA HIS A 209 7.14 11.05 41.65
C HIS A 209 6.89 12.48 41.16
N PHE A 210 6.27 12.64 39.99
CA PHE A 210 5.93 13.94 39.39
C PHE A 210 4.41 14.05 39.16
N PRO A 211 3.61 14.15 40.22
CA PRO A 211 2.16 14.28 40.07
C PRO A 211 1.85 15.53 39.24
N ALA A 212 0.95 15.38 38.26
CA ALA A 212 0.54 16.48 37.39
C ALA A 212 0.09 17.69 38.23
N ALA A 213 0.56 18.89 37.87
CA ALA A 213 0.18 20.11 38.56
C ALA A 213 -1.36 20.20 38.63
N LYS A 214 -1.91 20.20 39.85
CA LYS A 214 -3.36 20.34 40.05
C LYS A 214 -3.80 21.59 39.30
N GLN A 215 -4.67 21.39 38.30
CA GLN A 215 -5.24 22.45 37.50
C GLN A 215 -5.87 23.47 38.46
N ALA A 216 -5.20 24.61 38.65
CA ALA A 216 -5.66 25.63 39.57
C ALA A 216 -7.03 26.11 39.07
N PHE A 217 -8.07 25.81 39.83
CA PHE A 217 -9.40 26.35 39.59
C PHE A 217 -9.27 27.87 39.52
N ARG A 218 -9.52 28.44 38.32
CA ARG A 218 -9.69 29.89 38.17
C ARG A 218 -10.91 30.26 39.01
N GLN A 219 -10.69 30.91 40.15
CA GLN A 219 -11.75 31.63 40.84
C GLN A 219 -12.23 32.73 39.90
N ALA A 220 -13.43 32.57 39.36
CA ALA A 220 -14.13 33.64 38.68
C ALA A 220 -14.59 34.63 39.76
N ALA A 221 -14.09 35.86 39.66
CA ALA A 221 -14.57 37.02 40.39
C ALA A 221 -15.75 37.66 39.64
#